data_AF-A0A920URT4-F1
#
_entry.id   AF-A0A920URT4-F1
#
_cell.length_a   1.000
_cell.length_b   1.000
_cell.length_c   1.000
_cell.angle_alpha   90.00
_cell.angle_beta   90.00
_cell.angle_gamma   90.00
#
_symmetry.space_group_name_H-M   'P 1'
#
loop_
_entity.id
_entity.type
_entity.pdbx_description
1 polymer ?
#
loop_
_entity_poly.entity_id
_entity_poly.type
_entity_poly.pdbx_seq_one_letter_code
_entity_poly.pdbx_strand_id
1 'polypeptide(L)'
;MPEIFQYEFMNRAIVASVLVGVTAPAIGMFLVLRRLSLIADTLSHVAFAGVAVALITKSFTPIVAFIATATAAVSIEELRVRRLLPGDAALAVFLYGALALAVVLISASDGFNTTIFSYLFGSLLSVSTQTYGGWASWRW
;
A
#
# COMPACT_ATOMS: atom_id res chain seq x y z
N MET A 1 -16.90 -19.77 26.95
CA MET A 1 -16.42 -19.47 25.59
C MET A 1 -15.76 -18.09 25.65
N PRO A 2 -14.51 -17.89 25.22
CA PRO A 2 -13.87 -16.57 25.30
C PRO A 2 -14.69 -15.53 24.53
N GLU A 3 -15.06 -14.41 25.16
CA GLU A 3 -15.91 -13.34 24.60
C GLU A 3 -15.36 -12.72 23.31
N ILE A 4 -14.06 -12.92 23.04
CA ILE A 4 -13.36 -12.45 21.84
C ILE A 4 -13.92 -13.02 20.53
N PHE A 5 -14.56 -14.19 20.57
CA PHE A 5 -15.13 -14.86 19.38
C PHE A 5 -16.58 -14.46 19.09
N GLN A 6 -17.22 -13.67 19.95
CA GLN A 6 -18.59 -13.18 19.73
C GLN A 6 -18.63 -11.96 18.79
N TYR A 7 -17.51 -11.28 18.63
CA TYR A 7 -17.39 -10.11 17.77
C TYR A 7 -16.96 -10.48 16.36
N GLU A 8 -17.84 -10.26 15.38
CA GLU A 8 -17.57 -10.59 13.98
C GLU A 8 -16.36 -9.82 13.41
N PHE A 9 -16.15 -8.57 13.86
CA PHE A 9 -14.95 -7.79 13.49
C PHE A 9 -13.65 -8.43 13.97
N MET A 10 -13.67 -9.07 15.15
CA MET A 10 -12.49 -9.68 15.76
C MET A 10 -12.10 -10.97 15.02
N ASN A 11 -13.09 -11.78 14.63
CA ASN A 11 -12.83 -12.96 13.82
C ASN A 11 -12.23 -12.60 12.44
N ARG A 12 -12.79 -11.56 11.78
CA ARG A 12 -12.25 -11.05 10.51
C ARG A 12 -10.84 -10.50 10.66
N ALA A 13 -10.57 -9.76 11.74
CA ALA A 13 -9.25 -9.24 12.07
C ALA A 13 -8.21 -10.36 12.25
N ILE A 14 -8.57 -11.44 12.94
CA ILE A 14 -7.71 -12.61 13.13
C ILE A 14 -7.45 -13.30 11.80
N VAL A 15 -8.47 -13.56 10.99
CA VAL A 15 -8.31 -14.21 9.67
C VAL A 15 -7.43 -13.36 8.75
N ALA A 16 -7.69 -12.04 8.66
CA ALA A 16 -6.92 -11.14 7.82
C ALA A 16 -5.45 -11.04 8.26
N SER A 17 -5.19 -10.93 9.57
CA SER A 17 -3.81 -10.86 10.09
C SER A 17 -3.05 -12.17 9.92
N VAL A 18 -3.69 -13.34 10.03
CA VAL A 18 -3.07 -14.64 9.71
C VAL A 18 -2.70 -14.73 8.23
N LEU A 19 -3.61 -14.34 7.33
CA LEU A 19 -3.34 -14.34 5.89
C LEU A 19 -2.18 -13.40 5.53
N VAL A 20 -2.18 -12.18 6.06
CA VAL A 20 -1.08 -11.21 5.85
C VAL A 20 0.22 -11.72 6.49
N GLY A 21 0.15 -12.29 7.69
CA GLY A 21 1.30 -12.81 8.44
C GLY A 21 1.98 -14.00 7.77
N VAL A 22 1.27 -14.79 6.95
CA VAL A 22 1.85 -15.87 6.15
C VAL A 22 2.37 -15.36 4.80
N THR A 23 1.62 -14.48 4.13
CA THR A 23 1.97 -13.98 2.78
C THR A 23 3.15 -13.01 2.79
N ALA A 24 3.22 -12.10 3.77
CA ALA A 24 4.28 -11.11 3.90
C ALA A 24 5.69 -11.74 3.98
N PRO A 25 5.99 -12.71 4.88
CA PRO A 25 7.31 -13.34 4.92
C PRO A 25 7.59 -14.24 3.72
N ALA A 26 6.57 -14.87 3.11
CA ALA A 26 6.75 -15.66 1.91
C ALA A 26 7.26 -14.81 0.73
N ILE A 27 6.65 -13.63 0.53
CA ILE A 27 7.09 -12.66 -0.49
C ILE A 27 8.43 -12.04 -0.08
N GLY A 28 8.60 -11.68 1.19
CA GLY A 28 9.82 -11.08 1.72
C GLY A 28 11.06 -11.95 1.53
N MET A 29 10.95 -13.26 1.81
CA MET A 29 12.06 -14.22 1.61
C MET A 29 12.50 -14.27 0.15
N PHE A 30 11.55 -14.27 -0.79
CA PHE A 30 11.85 -14.26 -2.23
C PHE A 30 12.53 -12.96 -2.68
N LEU A 31 12.09 -11.81 -2.17
CA LEU A 31 12.69 -10.51 -2.46
C LEU A 31 14.14 -10.39 -1.96
N VAL A 32 14.42 -10.89 -0.75
CA VAL A 32 15.75 -10.89 -0.15
C VAL A 32 16.72 -11.77 -0.95
N LEU A 33 16.30 -13.00 -1.30
CA LEU A 33 17.14 -13.94 -2.06
C LEU A 33 17.52 -13.41 -3.44
N ARG A 34 16.68 -12.58 -4.05
CA ARG A 34 16.93 -11.97 -5.37
C ARG A 34 17.69 -10.64 -5.31
N ARG A 35 18.13 -10.18 -4.13
CA ARG A 35 18.73 -8.84 -3.93
C ARG A 35 17.83 -7.70 -4.42
N LEU A 36 16.51 -7.89 -4.32
CA LEU A 36 15.49 -6.89 -4.70
C LEU A 36 14.99 -6.10 -3.48
N SER A 37 15.65 -6.22 -2.33
CA SER A 37 15.26 -5.56 -1.08
C SER A 37 15.16 -4.03 -1.22
N LEU A 38 16.07 -3.41 -1.97
CA LEU A 38 16.04 -1.97 -2.21
C LEU A 38 14.81 -1.53 -3.01
N ILE A 39 14.37 -2.33 -3.99
CA ILE A 39 13.17 -2.01 -4.78
C ILE A 39 11.93 -2.08 -3.89
N ALA A 40 11.86 -3.09 -3.01
CA ALA A 40 10.73 -3.25 -2.08
C ALA A 40 10.58 -2.06 -1.12
N ASP A 41 11.69 -1.51 -0.64
CA ASP A 41 11.73 -0.29 0.17
C ASP A 41 11.18 0.92 -0.62
N THR A 42 11.72 1.16 -1.82
CA THR A 42 11.25 2.26 -2.66
C THR A 42 9.77 2.19 -3.01
N LEU A 43 9.26 1.00 -3.36
CA LEU A 43 7.86 0.80 -3.72
C LEU A 43 6.91 1.04 -2.54
N SER A 44 7.35 0.76 -1.32
CA SER A 44 6.57 1.03 -0.10
C SER A 44 6.39 2.53 0.12
N HIS A 45 7.41 3.34 -0.14
CA HIS A 45 7.33 4.80 -0.09
C HIS A 45 6.52 5.39 -1.24
N VAL A 46 6.60 4.82 -2.44
CA VAL A 46 5.72 5.20 -3.55
C VAL A 46 4.26 4.85 -3.25
N ALA A 47 4.00 3.71 -2.61
CA ALA A 47 2.66 3.32 -2.17
C ALA A 47 2.06 4.36 -1.23
N PHE A 48 2.86 4.82 -0.27
CA PHE A 48 2.47 5.88 0.65
C PHE A 48 2.16 7.20 -0.08
N ALA A 49 2.99 7.57 -1.05
CA ALA A 49 2.71 8.73 -1.91
C ALA A 49 1.40 8.58 -2.70
N GLY A 50 1.11 7.39 -3.23
CA GLY A 50 -0.14 7.09 -3.90
C GLY A 50 -1.36 7.17 -2.98
N VAL A 51 -1.22 6.74 -1.72
CA VAL A 51 -2.26 6.92 -0.69
C VAL A 51 -2.48 8.40 -0.41
N ALA A 52 -1.43 9.20 -0.28
CA ALA A 52 -1.54 10.65 -0.09
C ALA A 52 -2.29 11.35 -1.24
N VAL A 53 -2.01 10.96 -2.49
CA VAL A 53 -2.76 11.42 -3.67
C VAL A 53 -4.24 11.04 -3.55
N ALA A 54 -4.52 9.77 -3.24
CA ALA A 54 -5.89 9.26 -3.18
C ALA A 54 -6.76 9.99 -2.13
N LEU A 55 -6.15 10.39 -1.01
CA LEU A 55 -6.81 11.13 0.06
C LEU A 55 -7.27 12.52 -0.41
N ILE A 56 -6.44 13.24 -1.17
CA ILE A 56 -6.79 14.55 -1.71
C ILE A 56 -7.86 14.43 -2.79
N THR A 57 -7.75 13.43 -3.67
CA THR A 57 -8.72 13.21 -4.76
C THR A 57 -10.03 12.58 -4.26
N LYS A 58 -10.17 12.31 -2.94
CA LYS A 58 -11.32 11.60 -2.33
C LYS A 58 -11.70 10.31 -3.08
N SER A 59 -10.70 9.65 -3.65
CA SER A 59 -10.87 8.48 -4.51
C SER A 59 -10.60 7.18 -3.74
N PHE A 60 -10.97 6.04 -4.32
CA PHE A 60 -10.81 4.74 -3.68
C PHE A 60 -9.33 4.42 -3.44
N THR A 61 -8.90 4.54 -2.18
CA THR A 61 -7.49 4.55 -1.74
C THR A 61 -6.67 3.33 -2.20
N PRO A 62 -7.18 2.08 -2.11
CA PRO A 62 -6.41 0.91 -2.55
C PRO A 62 -6.08 0.90 -4.05
N ILE A 63 -7.02 1.33 -4.90
CA ILE A 63 -6.84 1.27 -6.37
C ILE A 63 -5.84 2.33 -6.81
N VAL A 64 -5.95 3.56 -6.28
CA VAL A 64 -5.03 4.65 -6.62
C VAL A 64 -3.61 4.34 -6.13
N ALA A 65 -3.46 3.80 -4.92
CA ALA A 65 -2.16 3.36 -4.42
C ALA A 65 -1.56 2.22 -5.27
N PHE A 66 -2.38 1.25 -5.69
CA PHE A 66 -1.95 0.18 -6.59
C PHE A 66 -1.50 0.71 -7.96
N ILE A 67 -2.26 1.62 -8.57
CA ILE A 67 -1.90 2.21 -9.86
C ILE A 67 -0.61 3.04 -9.74
N ALA A 68 -0.47 3.85 -8.69
CA ALA A 68 0.73 4.65 -8.45
C ALA A 68 1.98 3.77 -8.23
N THR A 69 1.85 2.68 -7.47
CA THR A 69 2.96 1.75 -7.25
C THR A 69 3.29 0.93 -8.48
N ALA A 70 2.29 0.45 -9.21
CA ALA A 70 2.50 -0.31 -10.44
C ALA A 70 3.19 0.55 -11.51
N THR A 71 2.75 1.80 -11.70
CA THR A 71 3.37 2.71 -12.67
C THR A 71 4.81 3.05 -12.29
N ALA A 72 5.10 3.25 -11.00
CA ALA A 72 6.47 3.46 -10.54
C ALA A 72 7.33 2.20 -10.64
N ALA A 73 6.80 1.01 -10.35
CA ALA A 73 7.50 -0.25 -10.51
C ALA A 73 7.96 -0.45 -11.96
N VAL A 74 7.05 -0.23 -12.92
CA VAL A 74 7.36 -0.31 -14.35
C VAL A 74 8.39 0.74 -14.75
N SER A 75 8.26 1.98 -14.26
CA SER A 75 9.20 3.06 -14.55
C SER A 75 10.61 2.76 -14.01
N ILE A 76 10.71 2.24 -12.79
CA ILE A 76 11.96 1.83 -12.15
C ILE A 76 12.59 0.66 -12.93
N GLU A 77 11.79 -0.33 -13.32
CA GLU A 77 12.25 -1.47 -14.11
C GLU A 77 12.75 -1.05 -15.48
N GLU A 78 12.04 -0.15 -16.18
CA GLU A 78 12.46 0.37 -17.48
C GLU A 78 13.79 1.13 -17.39
N LEU A 79 13.94 2.00 -16.38
CA LEU A 79 15.19 2.72 -16.12
C LEU A 79 16.35 1.78 -15.79
N ARG A 80 16.07 0.70 -15.06
CA ARG A 80 17.05 -0.34 -14.72
C ARG A 80 17.48 -1.13 -15.97
N VAL A 81 16.54 -1.52 -16.83
CA VAL A 81 16.80 -2.27 -18.07
C VAL A 81 17.62 -1.43 -19.06
N ARG A 82 17.31 -0.13 -19.20
CA ARG A 82 18.02 0.77 -20.12
C ARG A 82 19.42 1.17 -19.63
N ARG A 83 19.86 0.77 -18.42
CA ARG A 83 21.17 1.09 -17.80
C ARG A 83 21.53 2.59 -17.83
N LEU A 84 20.54 3.47 -17.88
CA LEU A 84 20.75 4.92 -18.03
C LEU A 84 21.34 5.57 -16.77
N LEU A 85 21.19 4.91 -15.62
CA LEU A 85 21.68 5.34 -14.31
C LEU A 85 22.35 4.16 -13.59
N PRO A 86 23.36 4.39 -12.72
CA PRO A 86 23.83 3.35 -11.81
C PRO A 86 22.64 2.80 -11.04
N GLY A 87 22.50 1.47 -10.98
CA GLY A 87 21.23 0.77 -10.74
C GLY A 87 20.46 1.16 -9.46
N ASP A 88 21.15 1.76 -8.48
CA ASP A 88 20.56 2.18 -7.21
C ASP A 88 20.24 3.70 -7.17
N ALA A 89 20.77 4.49 -8.12
CA ALA A 89 20.49 5.93 -8.19
C ALA A 89 19.04 6.23 -8.61
N ALA A 90 18.49 5.44 -9.54
CA ALA A 90 17.07 5.55 -9.90
C ALA A 90 16.17 5.27 -8.69
N LEU A 91 16.49 4.23 -7.90
CA LEU A 91 15.76 3.89 -6.68
C LEU A 91 15.79 5.04 -5.67
N ALA A 92 16.96 5.63 -5.43
CA ALA A 92 17.09 6.78 -4.53
C ALA A 92 16.25 7.98 -5.00
N VAL A 93 16.26 8.31 -6.29
CA VAL A 93 15.46 9.42 -6.84
C VAL A 93 13.97 9.18 -6.64
N PHE A 94 13.48 7.98 -6.93
CA PHE A 94 12.07 7.64 -6.72
C PHE A 94 11.69 7.63 -5.24
N LEU A 95 12.57 7.13 -4.36
CA LEU A 95 12.38 7.12 -2.91
C LEU A 95 12.19 8.53 -2.36
N TYR A 96 13.17 9.41 -2.58
CA TYR A 96 13.12 10.78 -2.07
C TYR A 96 12.03 11.60 -2.76
N GLY A 97 11.78 11.37 -4.05
CA GLY A 97 10.71 12.00 -4.79
C GLY A 97 9.33 11.62 -4.26
N ALA A 98 9.09 10.32 -4.03
CA ALA A 98 7.84 9.83 -3.46
C ALA A 98 7.62 10.35 -2.04
N LEU A 99 8.67 10.36 -1.20
CA LEU A 99 8.59 10.88 0.16
C LEU A 99 8.25 12.38 0.16
N ALA A 100 8.96 13.18 -0.64
CA ALA A 100 8.72 14.62 -0.76
C ALA A 100 7.30 14.90 -1.26
N LEU A 101 6.86 14.17 -2.30
CA LEU A 101 5.51 14.29 -2.85
C LEU A 101 4.45 13.93 -1.79
N ALA A 102 4.62 12.81 -1.09
CA ALA A 102 3.70 12.38 -0.03
C ALA A 102 3.57 13.44 1.08
N VAL A 103 4.69 13.97 1.56
CA VAL A 103 4.71 14.98 2.64
C VAL A 103 4.05 16.29 2.19
N VAL A 104 4.36 16.77 0.99
CA VAL A 104 3.75 18.00 0.45
C VAL A 104 2.24 17.84 0.29
N LEU A 105 1.78 16.71 -0.24
CA LEU A 105 0.37 16.42 -0.38
C LEU A 105 -0.35 16.31 0.97
N ILE A 106 0.22 15.59 1.93
CA ILE A 106 -0.36 15.49 3.28
C ILE A 106 -0.42 16.86 3.96
N SER A 107 0.63 17.68 3.81
CA SER A 107 0.66 19.03 4.34
C SER A 107 -0.39 19.95 3.71
N ALA A 108 -0.77 19.71 2.45
CA ALA A 108 -1.79 20.48 1.76
C ALA A 108 -3.24 20.05 2.12
N SER A 109 -3.42 18.87 2.71
CA SER A 109 -4.73 18.25 2.95
C SER A 109 -5.30 18.50 4.37
N ASP A 110 -4.93 19.59 5.04
CA ASP A 110 -5.34 19.94 6.41
C ASP A 110 -4.86 18.95 7.51
N GLY A 111 -3.58 18.57 7.44
CA GLY A 111 -2.86 17.95 8.55
C GLY A 111 -3.10 16.45 8.73
N PHE A 112 -2.22 15.81 9.51
CA PHE A 112 -2.21 14.37 9.80
C PHE A 112 -3.51 13.92 10.47
N ASN A 113 -4.56 13.69 9.70
CA ASN A 113 -5.84 13.24 10.21
C ASN A 113 -5.74 11.78 10.69
N THR A 114 -6.54 11.40 11.67
CA THR A 114 -6.68 10.02 12.21
C THR A 114 -6.89 8.96 11.12
N THR A 115 -7.44 9.36 9.98
CA THR A 115 -7.61 8.55 8.77
C THR A 115 -6.28 8.08 8.17
N ILE A 116 -5.23 8.91 8.16
CA ILE A 116 -3.91 8.54 7.60
C ILE A 116 -3.25 7.47 8.46
N PHE A 117 -3.28 7.63 9.79
CA PHE A 117 -2.77 6.62 10.72
C PHE A 117 -3.51 5.28 10.56
N SER A 118 -4.82 5.33 10.33
CA SER A 118 -5.63 4.13 10.05
C SER A 118 -5.27 3.46 8.72
N TYR A 119 -4.79 4.22 7.72
CA TYR A 119 -4.29 3.66 6.45
C TYR A 119 -2.84 3.14 6.55
N LEU A 120 -1.98 3.84 7.30
CA LEU A 120 -0.57 3.49 7.47
C LEU A 120 -0.37 2.22 8.30
N PHE A 121 -1.09 2.13 9.42
CA PHE A 121 -0.97 1.02 10.37
C PHE A 121 -2.03 -0.06 10.15
N GLY A 122 -3.01 0.22 9.28
CA GLY A 122 -4.20 -0.61 9.12
C GLY A 122 -5.14 -0.44 10.31
N SER A 123 -6.44 -0.35 10.03
CA SER A 123 -7.47 -0.44 11.06
C SER A 123 -8.21 -1.76 10.88
N LEU A 124 -8.18 -2.60 11.92
CA LEU A 124 -8.99 -3.82 12.00
C LEU A 124 -10.50 -3.53 11.91
N LEU A 125 -10.90 -2.28 12.19
CA LEU A 125 -12.28 -1.79 12.09
C LEU A 125 -12.70 -1.39 10.67
N SER A 126 -11.75 -1.19 9.74
CA SER A 126 -12.07 -0.83 8.34
C SER A 126 -12.57 -2.00 7.50
N VAL A 127 -12.56 -3.23 8.02
CA VAL A 127 -13.16 -4.40 7.36
C VAL A 127 -14.67 -4.42 7.60
N SER A 128 -15.37 -3.44 7.03
CA SER A 128 -16.84 -3.40 7.01
C SER A 128 -17.40 -3.83 5.63
N THR A 129 -18.64 -4.27 5.64
CA THR A 129 -19.38 -5.10 4.67
C THR A 129 -19.55 -4.56 3.23
N GLN A 130 -18.86 -3.51 2.82
CA GLN A 130 -19.05 -2.92 1.47
C GLN A 130 -18.18 -3.54 0.37
N THR A 131 -17.16 -4.34 0.70
CA THR A 131 -16.35 -5.05 -0.32
C THR A 131 -17.08 -6.22 -0.96
N TYR A 132 -18.07 -6.81 -0.27
CA TYR A 132 -18.83 -7.98 -0.78
C TYR A 132 -20.06 -7.61 -1.62
N GLY A 133 -20.45 -6.32 -1.69
CA GLY A 133 -21.71 -5.89 -2.33
C GLY A 133 -21.67 -5.70 -3.85
N GLY A 134 -20.50 -5.59 -4.47
CA GLY A 134 -20.36 -5.26 -5.90
C GLY A 134 -20.73 -6.39 -6.88
N TRP A 135 -20.84 -7.62 -6.40
CA TRP A 135 -21.20 -8.79 -7.22
C TRP A 135 -22.72 -9.02 -7.29
N ALA A 136 -23.51 -8.37 -6.43
CA ALA A 136 -24.95 -8.50 -6.41
C ALA A 136 -25.68 -7.59 -7.42
N SER A 137 -24.97 -6.62 -8.02
CA SER A 137 -25.56 -5.67 -8.99
C SER A 137 -25.42 -6.08 -10.45
N TRP A 138 -24.84 -7.24 -10.76
CA TRP A 138 -24.80 -7.83 -12.12
C TRP A 138 -25.82 -8.96 -12.25
N ARG A 139 -27.10 -8.62 -12.06
CA ARG A 139 -28.22 -9.46 -12.46
C ARG A 139 -29.24 -8.54 -13.13
N TRP A 140 -29.59 -8.92 -14.36
CA TRP A 140 -30.64 -8.34 -15.21
C TRP A 140 -31.88 -7.91 -14.44
#